data_AF-A0A968MJV2-F1
#
_entry.id   AF-A0A968MJV2-F1
#
_cell.length_a   1.000
_cell.length_b   1.000
_cell.length_c   1.000
_cell.angle_alpha   90.00
_cell.angle_beta   90.00
_cell.angle_gamma   90.00
#
_symmetry.space_group_name_H-M   'P 1'
#
loop_
_entity.id
_entity.type
_entity.pdbx_description
1 polymer ?
#
loop_
_entity_poly.entity_id
_entity_poly.type
_entity_poly.pdbx_seq_one_letter_code
_entity_poly.pdbx_strand_id
1 'polypeptide(L)'
;MGINLLTGAKIYKQKIMNGFTISANYRFNRSLGASLSWSYLHNSINNFGAAVVVGRSPVQFYMASDNVPGLIFPTSTKNINLCFGLNILFGCNLRNSNLEDCGCEWLRNAEERSERKETRLKGKKLNESNYLFLISFGNKLKDFY
;
A
#
# COMPACT_ATOMS: atom_id res chain seq x y z
N MET A 1 -16.55 -0.84 -4.50
CA MET A 1 -16.82 0.47 -3.86
C MET A 1 -16.21 0.44 -2.48
N GLY A 2 -15.58 1.53 -2.03
CA GLY A 2 -14.95 1.60 -0.71
C GLY A 2 -15.15 2.98 -0.08
N ILE A 3 -15.28 3.01 1.23
CA ILE A 3 -15.42 4.23 2.03
C ILE A 3 -14.18 4.34 2.92
N ASN A 4 -13.59 5.52 3.01
CA ASN A 4 -12.46 5.79 3.89
C ASN A 4 -12.76 6.95 4.82
N LEU A 5 -12.19 6.89 6.01
CA LEU A 5 -12.14 7.98 6.98
C LEU A 5 -10.68 8.28 7.28
N LEU A 6 -10.31 9.56 7.22
CA LEU A 6 -9.00 10.06 7.57
C LEU A 6 -9.17 11.11 8.68
N THR A 7 -8.42 11.01 9.76
CA THR A 7 -8.38 12.01 10.84
C THR A 7 -6.97 12.54 10.99
N GLY A 8 -6.82 13.80 11.36
CA GLY A 8 -5.52 14.42 11.53
C GLY A 8 -5.57 15.65 12.43
N ALA A 9 -4.50 15.83 13.20
CA ALA A 9 -4.27 17.01 14.01
C ALA A 9 -2.97 17.68 13.57
N LYS A 10 -3.01 18.99 13.30
CA LYS A 10 -1.85 19.80 12.96
C LYS A 10 -1.62 20.83 14.05
N ILE A 11 -0.39 20.91 14.56
CA ILE A 11 0.00 21.95 15.51
C ILE A 11 0.63 23.09 14.73
N TYR A 12 0.04 24.29 14.81
CA TYR A 12 0.58 25.48 14.14
C TYR A 12 0.42 26.71 15.02
N LYS A 13 1.53 27.42 15.30
CA LYS A 13 1.57 28.62 16.17
C LYS A 13 0.81 28.44 17.49
N GLN A 14 1.13 27.38 18.25
CA GLN A 14 0.48 27.03 19.53
C GLN A 14 -1.04 26.74 19.44
N LYS A 15 -1.63 26.66 18.24
CA LYS A 15 -3.01 26.23 18.03
C LYS A 15 -3.04 24.79 17.52
N ILE A 16 -3.92 23.98 18.09
CA ILE A 16 -4.21 22.62 17.63
C ILE A 16 -5.33 22.73 16.59
N MET A 17 -5.03 22.34 15.36
CA MET A 17 -5.98 22.30 14.24
C MET A 17 -6.35 20.85 13.97
N ASN A 18 -7.54 20.44 14.40
CA ASN A 18 -8.07 19.11 14.12
C ASN A 18 -8.85 19.12 12.80
N GLY A 19 -8.85 18.00 12.12
CA GLY A 19 -9.68 17.78 10.95
C GLY A 19 -9.96 16.31 10.72
N PHE A 20 -11.05 16.06 10.00
CA PHE A 20 -11.39 14.73 9.51
C PHE A 20 -11.88 14.83 8.07
N THR A 21 -11.69 13.77 7.31
CA THR A 21 -12.06 13.66 5.91
C THR A 21 -12.72 12.31 5.69
N ILE A 22 -13.92 12.33 5.13
CA ILE A 22 -14.62 11.14 4.67
C ILE A 22 -14.48 11.10 3.15
N SER A 23 -14.25 9.92 2.58
CA SER A 23 -14.22 9.75 1.14
C SER A 23 -14.91 8.47 0.71
N ALA A 24 -15.56 8.52 -0.44
CA ALA A 24 -16.16 7.36 -1.10
C ALA A 24 -15.51 7.18 -2.46
N ASN A 25 -15.03 5.97 -2.73
CA ASN A 25 -14.37 5.61 -3.98
C ASN A 25 -15.18 4.54 -4.70
N TYR A 26 -15.48 4.80 -5.96
CA TYR A 26 -16.17 3.89 -6.85
C TYR A 26 -15.32 3.62 -8.08
N ARG A 27 -15.12 2.33 -8.40
CA ARG A 27 -14.42 1.92 -9.62
C ARG A 27 -15.42 1.21 -10.50
N PHE A 28 -15.81 1.84 -11.60
CA PHE A 28 -16.76 1.28 -12.56
C PHE A 28 -16.11 0.12 -13.30
N ASN A 29 -14.99 0.40 -13.96
CA ASN A 29 -14.23 -0.56 -14.76
C ASN A 29 -12.74 -0.47 -14.41
N ARG A 30 -11.91 -1.36 -14.98
CA ARG A 30 -10.44 -1.31 -14.82
C ARG A 30 -9.80 0.00 -15.31
N SER A 31 -10.52 0.77 -16.14
CA SER A 31 -10.05 2.02 -16.73
C SER A 31 -10.80 3.26 -16.25
N LEU A 32 -11.82 3.13 -15.39
CA LEU A 32 -12.67 4.25 -14.98
C LEU A 32 -13.00 4.15 -13.49
N GLY A 33 -12.71 5.23 -12.76
CA GLY A 33 -13.05 5.39 -11.36
C GLY A 33 -13.49 6.80 -11.04
N ALA A 34 -14.28 6.94 -9.98
CA ALA A 34 -14.70 8.21 -9.44
C ALA A 34 -14.55 8.18 -7.91
N SER A 35 -14.30 9.34 -7.34
CA SER A 35 -14.04 9.55 -5.92
C SER A 35 -14.77 10.80 -5.47
N LEU A 36 -15.40 10.73 -4.31
CA LEU A 36 -16.00 11.87 -3.63
C LEU A 36 -15.33 12.00 -2.27
N SER A 37 -15.06 13.23 -1.84
CA SER A 37 -14.49 13.52 -0.53
C SER A 37 -15.22 14.67 0.14
N TRP A 38 -15.30 14.62 1.45
CA TRP A 38 -15.78 15.71 2.27
C TRP A 38 -14.87 15.86 3.48
N SER A 39 -14.33 17.06 3.66
CA SER A 39 -13.35 17.34 4.70
C SER A 39 -13.80 18.48 5.61
N TYR A 40 -13.75 18.22 6.91
CA TYR A 40 -13.87 19.25 7.94
C TYR A 40 -12.46 19.65 8.39
N LEU A 41 -12.03 20.85 8.03
CA LEU A 41 -10.69 21.36 8.32
C LEU A 41 -10.80 22.82 8.76
N HIS A 42 -10.11 23.19 9.86
CA HIS A 42 -10.01 24.58 10.33
C HIS A 42 -11.37 25.31 10.46
N ASN A 43 -12.36 24.66 11.09
CA ASN A 43 -13.72 25.17 11.25
C ASN A 43 -14.49 25.43 9.93
N SER A 44 -13.97 24.93 8.80
CA SER A 44 -14.62 24.97 7.49
C SER A 44 -15.24 23.60 7.18
N ILE A 45 -16.55 23.58 6.99
CA ILE A 45 -17.35 22.41 6.58
C ILE A 45 -17.53 22.30 5.07
N ASN A 46 -17.12 23.29 4.29
CA ASN A 46 -17.47 23.41 2.87
C ASN A 46 -16.43 22.82 1.90
N ASN A 47 -15.58 21.91 2.36
CA ASN A 47 -14.58 21.29 1.50
C ASN A 47 -15.13 19.99 0.91
N PHE A 48 -15.95 20.12 -0.13
CA PHE A 48 -16.44 18.99 -0.92
C PHE A 48 -15.57 18.81 -2.15
N GLY A 49 -14.93 17.65 -2.24
CA GLY A 49 -14.11 17.26 -3.36
C GLY A 49 -14.75 16.17 -4.22
N ALA A 50 -14.44 16.20 -5.51
CA ALA A 50 -14.73 15.11 -6.42
C ALA A 50 -13.54 14.88 -7.34
N ALA A 51 -13.28 13.63 -7.67
CA ALA A 51 -12.28 13.26 -8.65
C ALA A 51 -12.77 12.15 -9.56
N VAL A 52 -12.27 12.15 -10.79
CA VAL A 52 -12.48 11.10 -11.78
C VAL A 52 -11.12 10.68 -12.30
N VAL A 53 -10.97 9.38 -12.48
CA VAL A 53 -9.76 8.75 -12.96
C VAL A 53 -10.11 7.95 -14.20
N VAL A 54 -9.38 8.20 -15.29
CA VAL A 54 -9.58 7.58 -16.60
C VAL A 54 -8.27 7.00 -17.10
N GLY A 55 -8.32 5.78 -17.59
CA GLY A 55 -7.15 5.08 -18.12
C GLY A 55 -6.74 3.90 -17.26
N ARG A 56 -5.81 3.13 -17.81
CA ARG A 56 -5.33 1.86 -17.30
C ARG A 56 -3.82 1.80 -17.54
N SER A 57 -3.11 0.94 -16.82
CA SER A 57 -1.68 0.71 -17.05
C SER A 57 -1.34 0.63 -18.55
N PRO A 58 -0.33 1.37 -19.04
CA PRO A 58 0.67 2.12 -18.26
C PRO A 58 0.32 3.59 -17.97
N VAL A 59 -0.76 4.15 -18.51
CA VAL A 59 -1.07 5.59 -18.37
C VAL A 59 -2.48 5.79 -17.84
N GLN A 60 -2.58 6.52 -16.74
CA GLN A 60 -3.84 6.88 -16.11
C GLN A 60 -3.91 8.38 -15.89
N PHE A 61 -4.91 9.02 -16.46
CA PHE A 61 -5.22 10.42 -16.26
C PHE A 61 -6.17 10.57 -15.07
N TYR A 62 -6.03 11.65 -14.30
CA TYR A 62 -6.99 12.01 -13.26
C TYR A 62 -7.35 13.49 -13.34
N MET A 63 -8.56 13.80 -12.92
CA MET A 63 -9.07 15.14 -12.73
C MET A 63 -9.75 15.20 -11.36
N ALA A 64 -9.50 16.26 -10.60
CA ALA A 64 -10.04 16.48 -9.27
C ALA A 64 -10.46 17.94 -9.09
N SER A 65 -11.43 18.18 -8.22
CA SER A 65 -11.89 19.50 -7.81
C SER A 65 -12.18 19.50 -6.31
N ASP A 66 -11.77 20.54 -5.61
CA ASP A 66 -11.91 20.67 -4.14
C ASP A 66 -13.03 21.65 -3.71
N ASN A 67 -13.89 22.07 -4.64
CA ASN A 67 -15.07 22.88 -4.34
C ASN A 67 -16.22 22.58 -5.32
N VAL A 68 -16.71 21.35 -5.27
CA VAL A 68 -17.74 20.82 -6.19
C VAL A 68 -19.03 21.66 -6.22
N PRO A 69 -19.57 22.17 -5.10
CA PRO A 69 -20.75 23.03 -5.14
C PRO A 69 -20.56 24.27 -6.01
N GLY A 70 -19.33 24.80 -6.08
CA GLY A 70 -18.97 25.90 -6.94
C GLY A 70 -18.80 25.57 -8.42
N LEU A 71 -18.56 24.29 -8.73
CA LEU A 71 -18.51 23.81 -10.11
C LEU A 71 -19.93 23.60 -10.68
N ILE A 72 -20.88 23.17 -9.83
CA ILE A 72 -22.29 22.91 -10.20
C ILE A 72 -23.11 24.22 -10.18
N PHE A 73 -22.86 25.10 -9.20
CA PHE A 73 -23.52 26.40 -9.07
C PHE A 73 -22.49 27.54 -9.16
N PRO A 74 -22.06 27.92 -10.37
CA PRO A 74 -20.99 28.89 -10.58
C PRO A 74 -21.36 30.30 -10.07
N THR A 75 -22.64 30.61 -9.93
CA THR A 75 -23.13 31.90 -9.43
C THR A 75 -23.02 32.06 -7.91
N SER A 76 -22.79 30.98 -7.15
CA SER A 76 -22.77 30.99 -5.68
C SER A 76 -21.36 30.83 -5.08
N THR A 77 -20.32 30.69 -5.91
CA THR A 77 -18.94 30.45 -5.46
C THR A 77 -17.98 31.51 -5.99
N LYS A 78 -17.02 31.91 -5.14
CA LYS A 78 -15.98 32.87 -5.51
C LYS A 78 -14.74 32.22 -6.17
N ASN A 79 -14.47 30.94 -5.86
CA ASN A 79 -13.26 30.24 -6.28
C ASN A 79 -13.55 28.83 -6.83
N ILE A 80 -13.11 28.57 -8.05
CA ILE A 80 -13.11 27.23 -8.68
C ILE A 80 -11.68 26.70 -8.65
N ASN A 81 -11.47 25.50 -8.10
CA ASN A 81 -10.18 24.80 -8.12
C ASN A 81 -10.33 23.49 -8.92
N LEU A 82 -9.54 23.35 -9.98
CA LEU A 82 -9.48 22.16 -10.83
C LEU A 82 -8.03 21.72 -10.93
N CYS A 83 -7.79 20.46 -10.57
CA CYS A 83 -6.49 19.81 -10.68
C CYS A 83 -6.61 18.68 -11.69
N PHE A 84 -5.67 18.59 -12.62
CA PHE A 84 -5.57 17.47 -13.55
C PHE A 84 -4.13 16.96 -13.53
N GLY A 85 -3.97 15.67 -13.76
CA GLY A 85 -2.65 15.06 -13.74
C GLY A 85 -2.64 13.72 -14.44
N LEU A 86 -1.43 13.21 -14.62
CA LEU A 86 -1.18 11.97 -15.34
C LEU A 86 -0.25 11.10 -14.50
N ASN A 87 -0.70 9.88 -14.26
CA ASN A 87 0.02 8.82 -13.57
C ASN A 87 0.59 7.87 -14.62
N ILE A 88 1.90 7.71 -14.63
CA ILE A 88 2.58 6.69 -15.43
C ILE A 88 2.89 5.51 -14.52
N LEU A 89 2.15 4.42 -14.71
CA LEU A 89 2.32 3.18 -13.96
C LEU A 89 3.35 2.32 -14.69
N PHE A 90 4.59 2.35 -14.21
CA PHE A 90 5.63 1.43 -14.63
C PHE A 90 5.47 0.12 -13.86
N GLY A 91 5.34 -0.99 -14.59
CA GLY A 91 5.26 -2.31 -13.98
C GLY A 91 4.05 -3.13 -14.45
N CYS A 92 4.38 -4.26 -15.07
CA CYS A 92 3.54 -5.41 -15.37
C CYS A 92 2.47 -5.30 -16.46
N ASN A 93 2.80 -5.93 -17.60
CA ASN A 93 1.93 -6.10 -18.75
C ASN A 93 1.13 -7.39 -18.58
N LEU A 94 -0.10 -7.29 -18.04
CA LEU A 94 -1.03 -8.42 -17.84
C LEU A 94 -1.65 -8.89 -19.18
N ARG A 95 -0.82 -9.14 -20.19
CA ARG A 95 -1.27 -9.68 -21.47
C ARG A 95 -1.28 -11.21 -21.47
N ASN A 96 -0.43 -11.89 -20.68
CA ASN A 96 -0.35 -13.36 -20.68
C ASN A 96 0.31 -14.03 -19.44
N SER A 97 0.59 -13.32 -18.33
CA SER A 97 1.14 -13.95 -17.12
C SER A 97 0.14 -13.89 -15.97
N ASN A 98 0.05 -14.98 -15.21
CA ASN A 98 -0.69 -15.07 -13.95
C ASN A 98 -0.35 -13.85 -13.07
N LEU A 99 -1.37 -13.30 -12.41
CA LEU A 99 -1.34 -12.03 -11.65
C LEU A 99 -0.30 -11.96 -10.50
N GLU A 100 0.49 -13.01 -10.27
CA GLU A 100 1.47 -13.12 -9.18
C GLU A 100 2.87 -12.53 -9.48
N ASP A 101 3.25 -12.32 -10.75
CA ASP A 101 4.64 -11.93 -11.09
C ASP A 101 4.86 -10.40 -11.23
N CYS A 102 3.91 -9.58 -10.83
CA CYS A 102 4.03 -8.13 -10.96
C CYS A 102 4.82 -7.51 -9.80
N GLY A 103 6.16 -7.50 -9.93
CA GLY A 103 7.05 -6.56 -9.23
C GLY A 103 7.61 -7.00 -7.87
N CYS A 104 7.23 -8.18 -7.37
CA CYS A 104 7.74 -8.72 -6.11
C CYS A 104 8.68 -9.92 -6.30
N GLU A 105 9.20 -10.14 -7.51
CA GLU A 105 10.11 -11.27 -7.75
C GLU A 105 11.37 -11.20 -6.87
N TRP A 106 11.91 -10.01 -6.63
CA TRP A 106 13.04 -9.84 -5.71
C TRP A 106 12.68 -10.12 -4.24
N LEU A 107 11.42 -9.90 -3.83
CA LEU A 107 10.91 -10.24 -2.49
C LEU A 107 10.72 -11.76 -2.36
N ARG A 108 10.09 -12.42 -3.35
CA ARG A 108 9.97 -13.89 -3.41
C ARG A 108 11.35 -14.55 -3.39
N ASN A 109 12.28 -14.04 -4.21
CA ASN A 109 13.66 -14.52 -4.25
C ASN A 109 14.41 -14.28 -2.93
N ALA A 110 14.09 -13.20 -2.20
CA ALA A 110 14.66 -12.96 -0.88
C ALA A 110 14.11 -13.95 0.16
N GLU A 111 12.82 -14.24 0.12
CA GLU A 111 12.14 -15.18 1.00
C GLU A 111 12.65 -16.62 0.79
N GLU A 112 12.77 -17.07 -0.47
CA GLU A 112 13.38 -18.36 -0.81
C GLU A 112 14.85 -18.47 -0.35
N ARG A 113 15.61 -17.36 -0.38
CA ARG A 113 16.99 -17.34 0.11
C ARG A 113 17.05 -17.48 1.63
N SER A 114 16.09 -16.93 2.38
CA SER A 114 15.99 -17.15 3.83
C SER A 114 15.66 -18.60 4.16
N GLU A 115 14.69 -19.21 3.48
CA GLU A 115 14.32 -20.62 3.71
C GLU A 115 15.47 -21.58 3.42
N ARG A 116 16.20 -21.34 2.31
CA ARG A 116 17.43 -22.09 1.97
C ARG A 116 18.53 -21.94 3.03
N LYS A 117 18.64 -20.78 3.68
CA LYS A 117 19.60 -20.59 4.78
C LYS A 117 19.14 -21.35 6.03
N GLU A 118 17.87 -21.30 6.39
CA GLU A 118 17.34 -22.02 7.55
C GLU A 118 17.50 -23.54 7.42
N THR A 119 17.19 -24.10 6.26
CA THR A 119 17.37 -25.53 5.98
C THR A 119 18.83 -25.95 6.08
N ARG A 120 19.77 -25.17 5.53
CA ARG A 120 21.22 -25.40 5.71
C ARG A 120 21.65 -25.33 7.17
N LEU A 121 21.10 -24.38 7.94
CA LEU A 121 21.41 -24.22 9.36
C LEU A 121 20.88 -25.40 10.20
N LYS A 122 19.66 -25.87 9.93
CA LYS A 122 19.09 -27.08 10.57
C LYS A 122 19.94 -28.31 10.25
N GLY A 123 20.35 -28.49 9.00
CA GLY A 123 21.24 -29.59 8.59
C GLY A 123 22.59 -29.57 9.30
N LYS A 124 23.22 -28.39 9.45
CA LYS A 124 24.48 -28.25 10.20
C LYS A 124 24.31 -28.59 11.68
N LYS A 125 23.25 -28.10 12.33
CA LYS A 125 22.94 -28.43 13.74
C LYS A 125 22.71 -29.92 13.96
N LEU A 126 21.98 -30.58 13.04
CA LEU A 126 21.76 -32.03 13.10
C LEU A 126 23.08 -32.79 12.98
N ASN A 127 23.97 -32.36 12.09
CA ASN A 127 25.28 -32.98 11.94
C ASN A 127 26.14 -32.81 13.19
N GLU A 128 26.23 -31.60 13.76
CA GLU A 128 26.94 -31.36 15.03
C GLU A 128 26.36 -32.19 16.19
N SER A 129 25.03 -32.30 16.29
CA SER A 129 24.37 -33.12 17.30
C SER A 129 24.72 -34.61 17.15
N ASN A 130 24.79 -35.13 15.91
CA ASN A 130 25.19 -36.51 15.65
C ASN A 130 26.66 -36.77 16.01
N TYR A 131 27.57 -35.84 15.70
CA TYR A 131 28.98 -35.96 16.12
C TYR A 131 29.13 -35.95 17.64
N LEU A 132 28.43 -35.05 18.34
CA LEU A 132 28.42 -35.01 19.81
C LEU A 132 27.88 -36.31 20.42
N PHE A 133 26.82 -36.86 19.83
CA PHE A 133 26.26 -38.14 20.26
C PHE A 133 27.24 -39.30 20.07
N LEU A 134 27.92 -39.38 18.92
CA LEU A 134 28.93 -40.42 18.65
C LEU A 134 30.13 -40.34 19.59
N ILE A 135 30.61 -39.13 19.91
CA ILE A 135 31.71 -38.92 20.87
C ILE A 135 31.26 -39.35 22.28
N SER A 136 30.05 -38.96 22.71
CA SER A 136 29.51 -39.36 24.01
C SER A 136 29.33 -40.88 24.11
N PHE A 137 28.90 -41.54 23.03
CA PHE A 137 28.73 -42.99 22.99
C PHE A 137 30.08 -43.72 23.04
N GLY A 138 31.07 -43.25 22.27
CA GLY A 138 32.42 -43.80 22.28
C GLY A 138 33.12 -43.67 23.63
N ASN A 139 32.96 -42.55 24.33
CA ASN A 139 33.50 -42.39 25.69
C ASN A 139 32.82 -43.34 26.68
N LYS A 140 31.49 -43.50 26.61
CA LYS A 140 30.74 -44.40 27.49
C LYS A 140 31.10 -45.88 27.30
N LEU A 141 31.52 -46.29 26.10
CA LEU A 141 32.04 -47.63 25.82
C LEU A 141 33.43 -47.87 26.39
N LYS A 142 34.28 -46.83 26.48
CA LYS A 142 35.60 -46.93 27.12
C LYS A 142 35.51 -47.09 28.63
N ASP A 143 34.46 -46.56 29.27
CA ASP A 143 34.24 -46.74 30.71
C ASP A 143 33.77 -48.16 31.08
N PHE A 144 33.45 -49.01 30.09
CA PHE A 144 32.94 -50.38 30.28
C PHE A 144 34.01 -51.47 30.11
N TYR A 145 35.23 -51.14 29.68
CA TYR A 145 36.38 -52.04 29.49
C TYR A 145 37.55 -51.61 30.37
#